data_AF-A0A3N0XTC2-F1
#
_entry.id   AF-A0A3N0XTC2-F1
#
_cell.length_a   1.000
_cell.length_b   1.000
_cell.length_c   1.000
_cell.angle_alpha   90.00
_cell.angle_beta   90.00
_cell.angle_gamma   90.00
#
_symmetry.space_group_name_H-M   'P 1'
#
loop_
_entity.id
_entity.type
_entity.pdbx_description
1 polymer ?
#
loop_
_entity_poly.entity_id
_entity_poly.type
_entity_poly.pdbx_seq_one_letter_code
_entity_poly.pdbx_strand_id
1 'polypeptide(L)'
;MAGGERVAHLMRQLASAAFKAAIDFAKKGHFDVYVAVGGGSVIDTCKAADLYASHPEAEFLDFVNAPIGKGKPITATLKPLIAGIANRALKPTLGMVDPLHTLHMPSRVAANSGFDVLCHALESFTALPYNLRSPCPPNPINRPAYQGSNPISDVWARHALKIVAKFLKRAVCDAGDVEARSSMHLASVFAGIGFGNAGVHLCHGMSYPIAGNVKTHRAKGYNVEHPIVPHGLSVVLTSPAVFTFTANMCPERHLEAAQILGTDVRNVKKEDAGRVLADTLRSFLYDLEVEDGLSAIGYTKEDIPSLVKGTIPQERVTKLSPRAHTEEDLTALFAASMKLY
;
A
#
# COMPACT_ATOMS: atom_id res chain seq x y z
N MET A 1 2.72 -16.04 -5.77
CA MET A 1 3.96 -15.23 -5.76
C MET A 1 3.78 -13.79 -5.23
N ALA A 2 2.79 -13.47 -4.38
CA ALA A 2 2.50 -12.06 -4.02
C ALA A 2 2.97 -11.60 -2.61
N GLY A 3 3.58 -12.50 -1.81
CA GLY A 3 3.89 -12.24 -0.39
C GLY A 3 5.34 -11.89 -0.08
N GLY A 4 6.30 -12.21 -0.97
CA GLY A 4 7.74 -12.13 -0.65
C GLY A 4 8.33 -10.72 -0.55
N GLU A 5 7.74 -9.71 -1.21
CA GLU A 5 8.28 -8.33 -1.25
C GLU A 5 7.70 -7.40 -0.19
N ARG A 6 6.42 -7.53 0.19
CA ARG A 6 5.90 -6.86 1.40
C ARG A 6 6.70 -7.33 2.60
N VAL A 7 6.99 -8.63 2.69
CA VAL A 7 7.90 -9.21 3.67
C VAL A 7 9.28 -8.57 3.57
N ALA A 8 9.94 -8.50 2.41
CA ALA A 8 11.28 -7.90 2.28
C ALA A 8 11.40 -6.44 2.75
N HIS A 9 10.36 -5.63 2.56
CA HIS A 9 10.33 -4.24 3.01
C HIS A 9 9.96 -4.11 4.49
N LEU A 10 8.97 -4.88 4.95
CA LEU A 10 8.60 -4.96 6.36
C LEU A 10 9.75 -5.51 7.21
N MET A 11 10.57 -6.40 6.66
CA MET A 11 11.79 -6.94 7.27
C MET A 11 12.89 -5.88 7.49
N ARG A 12 12.84 -4.74 6.80
CA ARG A 12 13.74 -3.60 7.03
C ARG A 12 13.18 -2.58 8.01
N GLN A 13 11.87 -2.31 7.97
CA GLN A 13 11.23 -1.31 8.84
C GLN A 13 10.80 -1.86 10.21
N LEU A 14 10.44 -3.13 10.29
CA LEU A 14 10.00 -3.82 11.49
C LEU A 14 10.82 -5.09 11.66
N ALA A 15 11.99 -4.89 12.27
CA ALA A 15 12.72 -5.87 13.05
C ALA A 15 12.93 -7.24 12.37
N SER A 16 14.07 -7.39 11.69
CA SER A 16 14.66 -8.71 11.45
C SER A 16 14.69 -9.56 12.73
N ALA A 17 14.81 -8.94 13.91
CA ALA A 17 14.71 -9.59 15.21
C ALA A 17 13.29 -10.08 15.56
N ALA A 18 12.24 -9.29 15.35
CA ALA A 18 10.88 -9.69 15.69
C ALA A 18 10.36 -10.79 14.74
N PHE A 19 10.68 -10.68 13.45
CA PHE A 19 10.38 -11.74 12.48
C PHE A 19 11.09 -13.04 12.81
N LYS A 20 12.40 -12.99 13.10
CA LYS A 20 13.17 -14.17 13.49
C LYS A 20 12.64 -14.75 14.81
N ALA A 21 12.37 -13.93 15.81
CA ALA A 21 11.82 -14.39 17.09
C ALA A 21 10.46 -15.09 16.91
N ALA A 22 9.56 -14.54 16.08
CA ALA A 22 8.27 -15.17 15.78
C ALA A 22 8.44 -16.49 15.02
N ILE A 23 9.35 -16.55 14.05
CA ILE A 23 9.70 -17.78 13.32
C ILE A 23 10.27 -18.84 14.26
N ASP A 24 11.24 -18.47 15.10
CA ASP A 24 11.90 -19.38 16.04
C ASP A 24 10.91 -19.92 17.07
N PHE A 25 10.01 -19.06 17.57
CA PHE A 25 8.91 -19.45 18.44
C PHE A 25 7.98 -20.44 17.74
N ALA A 26 7.56 -20.14 16.50
CA ALA A 26 6.68 -21.00 15.72
C ALA A 26 7.29 -22.36 15.38
N LYS A 27 8.58 -22.40 15.04
CA LYS A 27 9.34 -23.65 14.78
C LYS A 27 9.39 -24.55 16.02
N LYS A 28 9.53 -23.98 17.22
CA LYS A 28 9.61 -24.74 18.49
C LYS A 28 8.26 -25.22 19.02
N GLY A 29 7.19 -24.45 18.76
CA GLY A 29 5.89 -24.68 19.39
C GLY A 29 5.01 -25.74 18.72
N HIS A 30 5.35 -26.21 17.51
CA HIS A 30 4.58 -27.20 16.75
C HIS A 30 3.07 -26.90 16.69
N PHE A 31 2.70 -25.65 16.39
CA PHE A 31 1.32 -25.19 16.40
C PHE A 31 0.48 -25.78 15.25
N ASP A 32 -0.79 -26.04 15.53
CA ASP A 32 -1.75 -26.54 14.53
C ASP A 32 -2.47 -25.41 13.78
N VAL A 33 -2.59 -24.22 14.38
CA VAL A 33 -3.30 -23.05 13.84
C VAL A 33 -2.58 -21.77 14.23
N TYR A 34 -2.61 -20.79 13.33
CA TYR A 34 -2.07 -19.44 13.55
C TYR A 34 -3.19 -18.39 13.49
N VAL A 35 -3.15 -17.42 14.41
CA VAL A 35 -4.12 -16.33 14.48
C VAL A 35 -3.38 -14.99 14.55
N ALA A 36 -3.60 -14.13 13.55
CA ALA A 36 -3.02 -12.79 13.53
C ALA A 36 -4.06 -11.75 13.99
N VAL A 37 -3.79 -11.09 15.13
CA VAL A 37 -4.64 -10.04 15.67
C VAL A 37 -3.90 -8.71 15.63
N GLY A 38 -4.19 -7.87 14.63
CA GLY A 38 -3.56 -6.57 14.46
C GLY A 38 -3.58 -6.08 13.01
N GLY A 39 -2.78 -5.05 12.74
CA GLY A 39 -2.63 -4.49 11.39
C GLY A 39 -1.74 -5.34 10.47
N GLY A 40 -1.45 -4.81 9.28
CA GLY A 40 -0.67 -5.50 8.24
C GLY A 40 0.64 -6.11 8.73
N SER A 41 1.37 -5.41 9.60
CA SER A 41 2.64 -5.91 10.13
C SER A 41 2.51 -7.18 10.96
N VAL A 42 1.54 -7.23 11.87
CA VAL A 42 1.27 -8.43 12.70
C VAL A 42 0.90 -9.61 11.81
N ILE A 43 0.06 -9.31 10.81
CA ILE A 43 -0.42 -10.28 9.85
C ILE A 43 0.76 -10.84 9.02
N ASP A 44 1.62 -10.00 8.45
CA ASP A 44 2.81 -10.41 7.69
C ASP A 44 3.79 -11.22 8.56
N THR A 45 4.03 -10.82 9.82
CA THR A 45 4.88 -11.57 10.76
C THR A 45 4.31 -12.95 11.05
N CYS A 46 3.01 -13.07 11.31
CA CYS A 46 2.35 -14.34 11.56
C CYS A 46 2.47 -15.29 10.35
N LYS A 47 2.35 -14.75 9.12
CA LYS A 47 2.54 -15.52 7.89
C LYS A 47 3.94 -16.05 7.72
N ALA A 48 4.94 -15.20 8.00
CA ALA A 48 6.32 -15.64 7.94
C ALA A 48 6.57 -16.74 8.98
N ALA A 49 6.05 -16.59 10.19
CA ALA A 49 6.16 -17.61 11.24
C ALA A 49 5.59 -18.97 10.80
N ASP A 50 4.38 -19.00 10.23
CA ASP A 50 3.77 -20.22 9.66
C ASP A 50 4.57 -20.77 8.46
N LEU A 51 4.96 -19.90 7.52
CA LEU A 51 5.75 -20.29 6.35
C LEU A 51 7.05 -21.00 6.73
N TYR A 52 7.81 -20.43 7.67
CA TYR A 52 9.09 -20.97 8.11
C TYR A 52 8.94 -22.13 9.09
N ALA A 53 7.86 -22.21 9.88
CA ALA A 53 7.56 -23.39 10.68
C ALA A 53 7.20 -24.60 9.78
N SER A 54 6.55 -24.35 8.65
CA SER A 54 6.23 -25.36 7.65
C SER A 54 7.41 -25.74 6.75
N HIS A 55 8.52 -24.99 6.81
CA HIS A 55 9.76 -25.26 6.09
C HIS A 55 10.97 -25.09 7.04
N PRO A 56 11.18 -26.02 7.99
CA PRO A 56 12.17 -25.86 9.06
C PRO A 56 13.60 -25.66 8.53
N GLU A 57 13.93 -26.29 7.39
CA GLU A 57 15.23 -26.19 6.71
C GLU A 57 15.41 -24.93 5.86
N ALA A 58 14.37 -24.10 5.71
CA ALA A 58 14.45 -22.90 4.88
C ALA A 58 15.21 -21.78 5.58
N GLU A 59 16.13 -21.15 4.84
CA GLU A 59 16.86 -19.97 5.27
C GLU A 59 15.98 -18.72 5.20
N PHE A 60 16.25 -17.74 6.06
CA PHE A 60 15.40 -16.54 6.22
C PHE A 60 15.15 -15.70 4.95
N LEU A 61 16.01 -15.83 3.92
CA LEU A 61 15.83 -15.14 2.64
C LEU A 61 15.40 -16.06 1.50
N ASP A 62 15.09 -17.34 1.79
CA ASP A 62 14.75 -18.32 0.76
C ASP A 62 13.49 -17.95 -0.02
N PHE A 63 12.43 -17.50 0.68
CA PHE A 63 11.14 -17.16 0.05
C PHE A 63 11.01 -15.68 -0.34
N VAL A 64 12.00 -14.85 0.00
CA VAL A 64 12.05 -13.45 -0.41
C VAL A 64 12.43 -13.39 -1.88
N ASN A 65 11.70 -12.61 -2.69
CA ASN A 65 11.98 -12.50 -4.12
C ASN A 65 13.38 -11.91 -4.39
N ALA A 66 13.98 -12.32 -5.50
CA ALA A 66 15.16 -11.65 -6.04
C ALA A 66 14.83 -10.16 -6.33
N PRO A 67 15.81 -9.24 -6.22
CA PRO A 67 17.23 -9.47 -5.97
C PRO A 67 17.61 -9.61 -4.48
N ILE A 68 16.65 -9.48 -3.56
CA ILE A 68 16.92 -9.47 -2.11
C ILE A 68 17.06 -10.89 -1.55
N GLY A 69 16.28 -11.85 -2.05
CA GLY A 69 16.32 -13.24 -1.63
C GLY A 69 16.36 -14.22 -2.80
N LYS A 70 16.08 -15.50 -2.52
CA LYS A 70 16.23 -16.58 -3.51
C LYS A 70 14.94 -16.90 -4.28
N GLY A 71 13.79 -16.34 -3.89
CA GLY A 71 12.51 -16.53 -4.56
C GLY A 71 12.07 -18.00 -4.68
N LYS A 72 12.46 -18.86 -3.73
CA LYS A 72 12.15 -20.28 -3.77
C LYS A 72 10.63 -20.50 -3.77
N PRO A 73 10.13 -21.51 -4.51
CA PRO A 73 8.72 -21.86 -4.48
C PRO A 73 8.32 -22.36 -3.08
N ILE A 74 7.08 -22.09 -2.69
CA ILE A 74 6.48 -22.64 -1.46
C ILE A 74 5.95 -24.03 -1.84
N THR A 75 6.55 -25.08 -1.30
CA THR A 75 6.25 -26.47 -1.66
C THR A 75 5.49 -27.22 -0.58
N ALA A 76 5.62 -26.83 0.69
CA ALA A 76 4.85 -27.41 1.78
C ALA A 76 3.47 -26.78 1.91
N THR A 77 2.52 -27.57 2.44
CA THR A 77 1.21 -27.07 2.84
C THR A 77 1.36 -26.29 4.15
N LEU A 78 0.90 -25.06 4.16
CA LEU A 78 0.91 -24.20 5.34
C LEU A 78 -0.22 -24.55 6.29
N LYS A 79 -0.06 -24.21 7.57
CA LYS A 79 -1.10 -24.44 8.57
C LYS A 79 -2.26 -23.45 8.38
N PRO A 80 -3.48 -23.77 8.88
CA PRO A 80 -4.58 -22.83 8.86
C PRO A 80 -4.20 -21.51 9.54
N LEU A 81 -4.46 -20.41 8.83
CA LEU A 81 -4.15 -19.06 9.30
C LEU A 81 -5.39 -18.16 9.17
N ILE A 82 -5.77 -17.53 10.28
CA ILE A 82 -6.79 -16.48 10.32
C ILE A 82 -6.06 -15.13 10.25
N ALA A 83 -6.06 -14.50 9.07
CA ALA A 83 -5.34 -13.25 8.77
C ALA A 83 -5.73 -12.69 7.38
N GLY A 84 -4.89 -11.89 6.71
CA GLY A 84 -5.08 -11.38 5.32
C GLY A 84 -3.75 -11.13 4.60
N ILE A 85 -3.49 -11.61 3.37
CA ILE A 85 -2.43 -11.13 2.40
C ILE A 85 -2.54 -11.90 1.07
N ALA A 86 -1.90 -11.33 0.05
CA ALA A 86 -1.70 -11.87 -1.27
C ALA A 86 -0.48 -12.81 -1.37
N ASN A 87 -0.68 -14.12 -1.37
CA ASN A 87 0.00 -15.14 -2.17
C ASN A 87 -1.00 -16.30 -2.19
N ARG A 88 -1.22 -17.02 -3.29
CA ARG A 88 -2.25 -18.09 -3.28
C ARG A 88 -2.03 -19.08 -2.13
N ALA A 89 -0.77 -19.43 -1.84
CA ALA A 89 -0.39 -20.29 -0.72
C ALA A 89 -0.47 -19.62 0.67
N LEU A 90 -0.36 -18.28 0.75
CA LEU A 90 -0.44 -17.51 2.00
C LEU A 90 -1.80 -16.82 2.16
N LYS A 91 -2.80 -17.17 1.35
CA LYS A 91 -4.14 -16.63 1.54
C LYS A 91 -4.66 -17.20 2.85
N PRO A 92 -5.16 -16.35 3.75
CA PRO A 92 -5.76 -16.84 4.99
C PRO A 92 -6.93 -17.78 4.66
N THR A 93 -7.22 -18.68 5.59
CA THR A 93 -8.44 -19.50 5.54
C THR A 93 -9.68 -18.64 5.79
N LEU A 94 -9.56 -17.66 6.70
CA LEU A 94 -10.64 -16.74 7.08
C LEU A 94 -10.06 -15.35 7.39
N GLY A 95 -10.75 -14.31 6.93
CA GLY A 95 -10.52 -12.92 7.35
C GLY A 95 -11.71 -12.44 8.17
N MET A 96 -11.47 -11.98 9.40
CA MET A 96 -12.49 -11.37 10.25
C MET A 96 -12.23 -9.87 10.33
N VAL A 97 -13.28 -9.08 10.10
CA VAL A 97 -13.23 -7.62 10.18
C VAL A 97 -14.22 -7.18 11.23
N ASP A 98 -13.71 -6.98 12.43
CA ASP A 98 -14.47 -6.47 13.56
C ASP A 98 -14.06 -5.02 13.85
N PRO A 99 -14.93 -4.04 13.57
CA PRO A 99 -14.62 -2.64 13.78
C PRO A 99 -14.50 -2.24 15.26
N LEU A 100 -14.99 -3.06 16.19
CA LEU A 100 -14.88 -2.78 17.63
C LEU A 100 -13.44 -2.91 18.13
N HIS A 101 -12.66 -3.80 17.53
CA HIS A 101 -11.26 -4.05 17.91
C HIS A 101 -10.32 -2.88 17.63
N THR A 102 -10.74 -1.90 16.80
CA THR A 102 -9.92 -0.77 16.40
C THR A 102 -10.47 0.57 16.87
N LEU A 103 -11.51 0.60 17.71
CA LEU A 103 -12.05 1.85 18.26
C LEU A 103 -11.00 2.63 19.06
N HIS A 104 -10.09 1.93 19.73
CA HIS A 104 -8.99 2.51 20.50
C HIS A 104 -7.78 2.94 19.65
N MET A 105 -7.80 2.71 18.34
CA MET A 105 -6.68 3.09 17.45
C MET A 105 -6.56 4.62 17.40
N PRO A 106 -5.36 5.18 17.70
CA PRO A 106 -5.12 6.62 17.68
C PRO A 106 -5.50 7.27 16.36
N SER A 107 -5.96 8.52 16.40
CA SER A 107 -6.41 9.29 15.23
C SER A 107 -5.37 9.29 14.09
N ARG A 108 -4.07 9.43 14.39
CA ARG A 108 -3.02 9.40 13.35
C ARG A 108 -2.77 8.02 12.75
N VAL A 109 -2.97 6.95 13.50
CA VAL A 109 -2.92 5.59 12.95
C VAL A 109 -4.13 5.36 12.03
N ALA A 110 -5.29 5.90 12.40
CA ALA A 110 -6.49 5.89 11.56
C ALA A 110 -6.31 6.69 10.26
N ALA A 111 -5.71 7.88 10.34
CA ALA A 111 -5.43 8.71 9.19
C ALA A 111 -4.48 7.99 8.22
N ASN A 112 -3.35 7.50 8.72
CA ASN A 112 -2.35 6.82 7.89
C ASN A 112 -2.91 5.54 7.26
N SER A 113 -3.63 4.71 8.01
CA SER A 113 -4.28 3.53 7.41
C SER A 113 -5.36 3.93 6.39
N GLY A 114 -6.10 5.01 6.63
CA GLY A 114 -7.07 5.56 5.69
C GLY A 114 -6.44 6.10 4.40
N PHE A 115 -5.28 6.76 4.47
CA PHE A 115 -4.52 7.20 3.30
C PHE A 115 -4.04 6.03 2.45
N ASP A 116 -3.62 4.95 3.10
CA ASP A 116 -3.28 3.71 2.41
C ASP A 116 -4.50 3.15 1.65
N VAL A 117 -5.69 3.14 2.26
CA VAL A 117 -6.94 2.74 1.58
C VAL A 117 -7.28 3.65 0.40
N LEU A 118 -7.13 4.98 0.56
CA LEU A 118 -7.34 5.97 -0.50
C LEU A 118 -6.41 5.69 -1.69
N CYS A 119 -5.12 5.53 -1.45
CA CYS A 119 -4.14 5.28 -2.51
C CYS A 119 -4.30 3.89 -3.14
N HIS A 120 -4.62 2.85 -2.36
CA HIS A 120 -4.99 1.55 -2.93
C HIS A 120 -6.14 1.68 -3.94
N ALA A 121 -7.20 2.40 -3.58
CA ALA A 121 -8.37 2.57 -4.43
C ALA A 121 -8.05 3.43 -5.67
N LEU A 122 -7.34 4.54 -5.52
CA LEU A 122 -6.94 5.39 -6.65
C LEU A 122 -5.99 4.66 -7.60
N GLU A 123 -4.89 4.11 -7.10
CA GLU A 123 -3.88 3.48 -7.94
C GLU A 123 -4.40 2.23 -8.63
N SER A 124 -5.29 1.46 -7.98
CA SER A 124 -5.93 0.32 -8.64
C SER A 124 -6.91 0.75 -9.73
N PHE A 125 -7.62 1.86 -9.52
CA PHE A 125 -8.52 2.43 -10.49
C PHE A 125 -7.79 3.07 -11.68
N THR A 126 -6.63 3.66 -11.47
CA THR A 126 -5.83 4.31 -12.53
C THR A 126 -4.68 3.46 -13.03
N ALA A 127 -4.53 2.22 -12.56
CA ALA A 127 -3.49 1.29 -13.01
C ALA A 127 -3.53 1.07 -14.52
N LEU A 128 -2.39 0.67 -15.08
CA LEU A 128 -2.27 0.20 -16.46
C LEU A 128 -3.43 -0.75 -16.79
N PRO A 129 -4.22 -0.47 -17.84
CA PRO A 129 -5.33 -1.36 -18.21
C PRO A 129 -4.87 -2.78 -18.48
N TYR A 130 -5.63 -3.76 -17.98
CA TYR A 130 -5.22 -5.18 -18.03
C TYR A 130 -4.94 -5.71 -19.44
N ASN A 131 -5.61 -5.16 -20.45
CA ASN A 131 -5.46 -5.51 -21.86
C ASN A 131 -4.25 -4.82 -22.54
N LEU A 132 -3.62 -3.84 -21.89
CA LEU A 132 -2.41 -3.17 -22.38
C LEU A 132 -1.14 -3.71 -21.71
N ARG A 133 -1.28 -4.69 -20.81
CA ARG A 133 -0.16 -5.29 -20.10
C ARG A 133 0.66 -6.17 -21.03
N SER A 134 1.95 -5.86 -21.13
CA SER A 134 2.91 -6.55 -21.99
C SER A 134 4.13 -7.05 -21.19
N PRO A 135 4.72 -8.20 -21.53
CA PRO A 135 4.23 -9.17 -22.51
C PRO A 135 2.99 -9.93 -22.01
N CYS A 136 2.13 -10.33 -22.95
CA CYS A 136 1.05 -11.27 -22.64
C CYS A 136 1.67 -12.62 -22.25
N PRO A 137 1.35 -13.20 -21.08
CA PRO A 137 1.89 -14.49 -20.70
C PRO A 137 1.40 -15.57 -21.69
N PRO A 138 2.28 -16.49 -22.14
CA PRO A 138 1.93 -17.51 -23.14
C PRO A 138 0.90 -18.53 -22.62
N ASN A 139 0.70 -18.60 -21.31
CA ASN A 139 -0.30 -19.43 -20.66
C ASN A 139 -1.03 -18.62 -19.56
N PRO A 140 -2.37 -18.65 -19.48
CA PRO A 140 -3.13 -17.98 -18.43
C PRO A 140 -2.69 -18.31 -16.99
N ILE A 141 -2.14 -19.51 -16.75
CA ILE A 141 -1.63 -19.90 -15.43
C ILE A 141 -0.43 -19.06 -14.98
N ASN A 142 0.31 -18.48 -15.93
CA ASN A 142 1.47 -17.64 -15.70
C ASN A 142 1.11 -16.17 -15.50
N ARG A 143 -0.19 -15.81 -15.51
CA ARG A 143 -0.63 -14.46 -15.16
C ARG A 143 -0.18 -14.15 -13.73
N PRO A 144 0.53 -13.04 -13.51
CA PRO A 144 0.91 -12.64 -12.16
C PRO A 144 -0.31 -12.26 -11.33
N ALA A 145 -0.11 -12.11 -10.02
CA ALA A 145 -1.21 -11.85 -9.10
C ALA A 145 -2.03 -10.60 -9.46
N TYR A 146 -1.37 -9.55 -9.95
CA TYR A 146 -1.99 -8.29 -10.34
C TYR A 146 -1.97 -8.12 -11.85
N GLN A 147 -3.11 -7.75 -12.41
CA GLN A 147 -3.30 -7.71 -13.85
C GLN A 147 -3.39 -6.30 -14.41
N GLY A 148 -3.45 -5.26 -13.59
CA GLY A 148 -3.82 -3.92 -14.02
C GLY A 148 -5.32 -3.65 -13.88
N SER A 149 -5.72 -2.41 -14.09
CA SER A 149 -7.13 -1.99 -13.92
C SER A 149 -8.05 -2.80 -14.82
N ASN A 150 -9.20 -3.24 -14.29
CA ASN A 150 -10.15 -4.10 -14.97
C ASN A 150 -11.58 -3.89 -14.42
N PRO A 151 -12.64 -4.30 -15.16
CA PRO A 151 -14.02 -4.03 -14.75
C PRO A 151 -14.38 -4.55 -13.35
N ILE A 152 -13.80 -5.66 -12.92
CA ILE A 152 -14.05 -6.23 -11.59
C ILE A 152 -13.36 -5.41 -10.50
N SER A 153 -12.09 -5.05 -10.67
CA SER A 153 -11.38 -4.20 -9.70
C SER A 153 -12.03 -2.82 -9.59
N ASP A 154 -12.50 -2.27 -10.70
CA ASP A 154 -13.07 -0.92 -10.75
C ASP A 154 -14.35 -0.78 -9.92
N VAL A 155 -15.17 -1.84 -9.81
CA VAL A 155 -16.35 -1.85 -8.93
C VAL A 155 -15.94 -1.60 -7.48
N TRP A 156 -14.94 -2.35 -7.02
CA TRP A 156 -14.48 -2.28 -5.64
C TRP A 156 -13.67 -1.02 -5.35
N ALA A 157 -12.84 -0.57 -6.30
CA ALA A 157 -12.07 0.65 -6.17
C ALA A 157 -12.98 1.88 -6.06
N ARG A 158 -13.98 2.02 -6.95
CA ARG A 158 -14.98 3.11 -6.87
C ARG A 158 -15.78 3.05 -5.57
N HIS A 159 -16.18 1.85 -5.14
CA HIS A 159 -16.93 1.71 -3.90
C HIS A 159 -16.10 2.12 -2.69
N ALA A 160 -14.82 1.71 -2.63
CA ALA A 160 -13.89 2.16 -1.60
C ALA A 160 -13.70 3.68 -1.63
N LEU A 161 -13.52 4.31 -2.80
CA LEU A 161 -13.39 5.76 -2.94
C LEU A 161 -14.62 6.50 -2.39
N LYS A 162 -15.84 6.01 -2.69
CA LYS A 162 -17.09 6.61 -2.16
C LYS A 162 -17.17 6.54 -0.64
N ILE A 163 -16.73 5.43 -0.05
CA ILE A 163 -16.69 5.28 1.41
C ILE A 163 -15.63 6.20 2.01
N VAL A 164 -14.42 6.24 1.43
CA VAL A 164 -13.33 7.14 1.86
C VAL A 164 -13.78 8.60 1.83
N ALA A 165 -14.38 9.04 0.73
CA ALA A 165 -14.89 10.41 0.58
C ALA A 165 -15.89 10.78 1.69
N LYS A 166 -16.78 9.85 2.05
CA LYS A 166 -17.83 10.08 3.05
C LYS A 166 -17.33 9.96 4.50
N PHE A 167 -16.42 9.04 4.78
CA PHE A 167 -16.16 8.59 6.15
C PHE A 167 -14.73 8.78 6.64
N LEU A 168 -13.73 8.96 5.78
CA LEU A 168 -12.33 9.06 6.25
C LEU A 168 -12.14 10.23 7.23
N LYS A 169 -12.61 11.43 6.87
CA LYS A 169 -12.50 12.61 7.75
C LYS A 169 -13.20 12.39 9.09
N ARG A 170 -14.43 11.86 9.07
CA ARG A 170 -15.18 11.51 10.28
C ARG A 170 -14.43 10.50 11.16
N ALA A 171 -13.95 9.41 10.57
CA ALA A 171 -13.26 8.33 11.27
C ALA A 171 -11.92 8.75 11.90
N VAL A 172 -11.28 9.80 11.36
CA VAL A 172 -10.04 10.38 11.90
C VAL A 172 -10.34 11.38 13.01
N CYS A 173 -11.33 12.25 12.83
CA CYS A 173 -11.65 13.31 13.78
C CYS A 173 -12.40 12.81 15.02
N ASP A 174 -13.19 11.74 14.89
CA ASP A 174 -13.95 11.16 16.00
C ASP A 174 -13.76 9.63 16.07
N ALA A 175 -13.03 9.18 17.09
CA ALA A 175 -12.83 7.75 17.35
C ALA A 175 -14.11 7.05 17.85
N GLY A 176 -15.07 7.82 18.38
CA GLY A 176 -16.38 7.35 18.84
C GLY A 176 -17.42 7.22 17.72
N ASP A 177 -17.15 7.73 16.51
CA ASP A 177 -18.03 7.57 15.34
C ASP A 177 -17.95 6.13 14.81
N VAL A 178 -18.66 5.21 15.47
CA VAL A 178 -18.66 3.78 15.15
C VAL A 178 -19.07 3.53 13.69
N GLU A 179 -19.98 4.33 13.12
CA GLU A 179 -20.38 4.20 11.72
C GLU A 179 -19.20 4.50 10.80
N ALA A 180 -18.52 5.63 11.00
CA ALA A 180 -17.38 6.02 10.17
C ALA A 180 -16.21 5.05 10.33
N ARG A 181 -15.91 4.63 11.56
CA ARG A 181 -14.87 3.63 11.84
C ARG A 181 -15.19 2.32 11.14
N SER A 182 -16.40 1.80 11.30
CA SER A 182 -16.83 0.55 10.67
C SER A 182 -16.81 0.63 9.15
N SER A 183 -17.26 1.75 8.60
CA SER A 183 -17.27 1.99 7.16
C SER A 183 -15.86 2.02 6.60
N MET A 184 -14.90 2.67 7.27
CA MET A 184 -13.50 2.68 6.84
C MET A 184 -12.82 1.30 6.92
N HIS A 185 -13.21 0.45 7.88
CA HIS A 185 -12.74 -0.94 7.92
C HIS A 185 -13.22 -1.71 6.69
N LEU A 186 -14.50 -1.57 6.37
CA LEU A 186 -15.07 -2.19 5.20
C LEU A 186 -14.49 -1.61 3.90
N ALA A 187 -14.20 -0.31 3.85
CA ALA A 187 -13.47 0.31 2.74
C ALA A 187 -12.10 -0.34 2.51
N SER A 188 -11.38 -0.68 3.57
CA SER A 188 -10.10 -1.39 3.45
C SER A 188 -10.26 -2.77 2.82
N VAL A 189 -11.34 -3.48 3.11
CA VAL A 189 -11.67 -4.78 2.49
C VAL A 189 -11.94 -4.59 1.01
N PHE A 190 -12.79 -3.63 0.64
CA PHE A 190 -13.12 -3.37 -0.75
C PHE A 190 -11.92 -2.90 -1.56
N ALA A 191 -11.12 -1.97 -1.02
CA ALA A 191 -9.84 -1.60 -1.62
C ALA A 191 -8.95 -2.84 -1.79
N GLY A 192 -8.89 -3.70 -0.78
CA GLY A 192 -8.22 -5.00 -0.80
C GLY A 192 -8.64 -5.92 -1.96
N ILE A 193 -9.95 -6.03 -2.22
CA ILE A 193 -10.48 -6.81 -3.34
C ILE A 193 -10.12 -6.13 -4.67
N GLY A 194 -10.24 -4.79 -4.75
CA GLY A 194 -9.90 -4.00 -5.93
C GLY A 194 -8.43 -4.15 -6.33
N PHE A 195 -7.53 -3.68 -5.48
CA PHE A 195 -6.08 -3.77 -5.73
C PHE A 195 -5.59 -5.22 -5.73
N GLY A 196 -6.26 -6.15 -5.04
CA GLY A 196 -5.93 -7.57 -5.10
C GLY A 196 -6.02 -8.17 -6.52
N ASN A 197 -6.80 -7.54 -7.41
CA ASN A 197 -6.91 -7.90 -8.82
C ASN A 197 -6.10 -6.96 -9.73
N ALA A 198 -6.18 -5.64 -9.51
CA ALA A 198 -5.50 -4.65 -10.36
C ALA A 198 -4.04 -4.40 -10.01
N GLY A 199 -3.72 -4.41 -8.72
CA GLY A 199 -2.48 -3.94 -8.13
C GLY A 199 -2.51 -2.43 -7.84
N VAL A 200 -1.33 -1.90 -7.54
CA VAL A 200 -1.04 -0.49 -7.22
C VAL A 200 0.23 -0.08 -7.98
N HIS A 201 0.55 1.22 -8.07
CA HIS A 201 1.62 1.72 -8.90
C HIS A 201 2.66 2.60 -8.18
N LEU A 202 2.97 3.77 -8.73
CA LEU A 202 4.08 4.62 -8.32
C LEU A 202 4.01 5.14 -6.87
N CYS A 203 2.83 5.48 -6.32
CA CYS A 203 2.76 5.96 -4.93
C CYS A 203 3.28 4.88 -3.98
N HIS A 204 2.79 3.64 -4.14
CA HIS A 204 3.31 2.50 -3.39
C HIS A 204 4.77 2.18 -3.72
N GLY A 205 5.19 2.25 -4.98
CA GLY A 205 6.58 2.01 -5.38
C GLY A 205 7.57 2.96 -4.72
N MET A 206 7.25 4.26 -4.73
CA MET A 206 8.03 5.33 -4.12
C MET A 206 7.96 5.32 -2.59
N SER A 207 6.87 4.80 -2.01
CA SER A 207 6.68 4.71 -0.57
C SER A 207 7.74 3.86 0.13
N TYR A 208 8.24 2.81 -0.54
CA TYR A 208 9.18 1.87 0.06
C TYR A 208 10.51 2.55 0.45
N PRO A 209 11.22 3.26 -0.44
CA PRO A 209 12.41 3.99 -0.02
C PRO A 209 12.13 5.13 0.97
N ILE A 210 10.98 5.82 0.87
CA ILE A 210 10.58 6.85 1.84
C ILE A 210 10.43 6.25 3.25
N ALA A 211 9.87 5.06 3.34
CA ALA A 211 9.67 4.43 4.64
C ALA A 211 10.99 3.78 5.12
N GLY A 212 11.71 3.11 4.22
CA GLY A 212 12.91 2.33 4.52
C GLY A 212 14.16 3.16 4.80
N ASN A 213 14.24 4.38 4.26
CA ASN A 213 15.39 5.28 4.46
C ASN A 213 15.09 6.36 5.52
N VAL A 214 14.11 6.13 6.41
CA VAL A 214 13.77 7.11 7.45
C VAL A 214 14.99 7.37 8.34
N LYS A 215 15.28 8.65 8.59
CA LYS A 215 16.43 9.07 9.41
C LYS A 215 16.00 9.48 10.81
N THR A 216 15.02 10.38 10.90
CA THR A 216 14.70 11.09 12.15
C THR A 216 13.21 11.19 12.46
N HIS A 217 12.33 11.04 11.46
CA HIS A 217 10.90 11.22 11.67
C HIS A 217 10.33 10.18 12.63
N ARG A 218 9.46 10.64 13.53
CA ARG A 218 8.70 9.81 14.47
C ARG A 218 7.25 10.23 14.35
N ALA A 219 6.42 9.38 13.75
CA ALA A 219 5.02 9.71 13.53
C ALA A 219 4.25 9.86 14.85
N LYS A 220 3.50 10.96 14.96
CA LYS A 220 2.64 11.24 16.11
C LYS A 220 1.62 10.11 16.30
N GLY A 221 1.40 9.69 17.54
CA GLY A 221 0.42 8.64 17.88
C GLY A 221 0.92 7.21 17.67
N TYR A 222 2.18 7.01 17.25
CA TYR A 222 2.83 5.71 17.23
C TYR A 222 3.71 5.55 18.48
N ASN A 223 3.46 4.51 19.27
CA ASN A 223 4.23 4.23 20.48
C ASN A 223 5.46 3.37 20.14
N VAL A 224 6.49 3.98 19.54
CA VAL A 224 7.74 3.30 19.17
C VAL A 224 8.97 4.13 19.51
N GLU A 225 10.05 3.44 19.91
CA GLU A 225 11.30 4.08 20.34
C GLU A 225 12.27 4.41 19.19
N HIS A 226 11.96 4.04 17.95
CA HIS A 226 12.80 4.28 16.78
C HIS A 226 12.12 5.19 15.74
N PRO A 227 12.89 5.83 14.83
CA PRO A 227 12.33 6.58 13.71
C PRO A 227 11.46 5.68 12.82
N ILE A 228 10.31 6.21 12.39
CA ILE A 228 9.36 5.53 11.52
C ILE A 228 8.61 6.55 10.67
N VAL A 229 8.48 6.27 9.38
CA VAL A 229 7.43 6.84 8.53
C VAL A 229 6.40 5.73 8.31
N PRO A 230 5.16 5.88 8.83
CA PRO A 230 4.09 4.93 8.60
C PRO A 230 3.80 4.74 7.12
N HIS A 231 3.48 3.52 6.68
CA HIS A 231 3.32 3.20 5.27
C HIS A 231 2.33 4.11 4.55
N GLY A 232 1.12 4.29 5.08
CA GLY A 232 0.14 5.15 4.42
C GLY A 232 0.58 6.62 4.30
N LEU A 233 1.38 7.12 5.24
CA LEU A 233 2.00 8.45 5.11
C LEU A 233 3.03 8.45 3.97
N SER A 234 3.93 7.46 3.92
CA SER A 234 4.94 7.39 2.85
C SER A 234 4.34 7.20 1.46
N VAL A 235 3.19 6.53 1.35
CA VAL A 235 2.44 6.38 0.10
C VAL A 235 1.82 7.71 -0.31
N VAL A 236 1.08 8.38 0.59
CA VAL A 236 0.22 9.50 0.21
C VAL A 236 0.98 10.79 -0.09
N LEU A 237 2.15 11.00 0.51
CA LEU A 237 2.99 12.19 0.29
C LEU A 237 3.39 12.39 -1.17
N THR A 238 3.45 11.32 -1.97
CA THR A 238 3.80 11.40 -3.40
C THR A 238 2.57 11.47 -4.31
N SER A 239 1.38 11.26 -3.76
CA SER A 239 0.17 11.06 -4.56
C SER A 239 -0.20 12.26 -5.45
N PRO A 240 -0.11 13.54 -5.02
CA PRO A 240 -0.46 14.65 -5.92
C PRO A 240 0.48 14.73 -7.13
N ALA A 241 1.78 14.50 -6.94
CA ALA A 241 2.75 14.48 -8.03
C ALA A 241 2.53 13.29 -8.97
N VAL A 242 2.31 12.09 -8.42
CA VAL A 242 2.08 10.86 -9.20
C VAL A 242 0.80 10.96 -10.05
N PHE A 243 -0.31 11.44 -9.48
CA PHE A 243 -1.56 11.57 -10.24
C PHE A 243 -1.52 12.72 -11.24
N THR A 244 -0.72 13.76 -11.01
CA THR A 244 -0.43 14.75 -12.05
C THR A 244 0.33 14.11 -13.23
N PHE A 245 1.35 13.29 -12.93
CA PHE A 245 2.17 12.64 -13.94
C PHE A 245 1.42 11.59 -14.78
N THR A 246 0.51 10.84 -14.15
CA THR A 246 -0.21 9.72 -14.79
C THR A 246 -1.53 10.13 -15.47
N ALA A 247 -2.05 11.33 -15.20
CA ALA A 247 -3.37 11.75 -15.67
C ALA A 247 -3.61 11.63 -17.18
N ASN A 248 -2.63 12.00 -18.00
CA ASN A 248 -2.78 11.98 -19.46
C ASN A 248 -3.03 10.57 -20.03
N MET A 249 -2.78 9.51 -19.26
CA MET A 249 -3.06 8.13 -19.69
C MET A 249 -4.51 7.73 -19.50
N CYS A 250 -5.23 8.33 -18.55
CA CYS A 250 -6.64 8.05 -18.28
C CYS A 250 -7.34 9.26 -17.61
N PRO A 251 -7.44 10.40 -18.31
CA PRO A 251 -7.94 11.64 -17.72
C PRO A 251 -9.38 11.51 -17.23
N GLU A 252 -10.21 10.71 -17.89
CA GLU A 252 -11.59 10.45 -17.46
C GLU A 252 -11.64 9.74 -16.11
N ARG A 253 -10.76 8.77 -15.86
CA ARG A 253 -10.67 8.08 -14.57
C ARG A 253 -10.18 9.01 -13.46
N HIS A 254 -9.26 9.93 -13.79
CA HIS A 254 -8.78 10.93 -12.83
C HIS A 254 -9.89 11.93 -12.45
N LEU A 255 -10.66 12.42 -13.43
CA LEU A 255 -11.80 13.30 -13.19
C LEU A 255 -12.92 12.58 -12.44
N GLU A 256 -13.21 11.32 -12.76
CA GLU A 256 -14.18 10.51 -12.02
C GLU A 256 -13.76 10.33 -10.56
N ALA A 257 -12.49 10.03 -10.32
CA ALA A 257 -11.95 9.91 -8.95
C ALA A 257 -12.05 11.24 -8.18
N ALA A 258 -11.69 12.36 -8.81
CA ALA A 258 -11.83 13.69 -8.21
C ALA A 258 -13.30 14.01 -7.88
N GLN A 259 -14.23 13.64 -8.77
CA GLN A 259 -15.66 13.80 -8.56
C GLN A 259 -16.16 12.97 -7.38
N ILE A 260 -15.75 11.71 -7.27
CA ILE A 260 -16.11 10.84 -6.14
C ILE A 260 -15.60 11.43 -4.81
N LEU A 261 -14.41 12.04 -4.83
CA LEU A 261 -13.80 12.67 -3.66
C LEU A 261 -14.37 14.06 -3.33
N GLY A 262 -15.35 14.55 -4.12
CA GLY A 262 -16.14 15.75 -3.80
C GLY A 262 -15.88 16.97 -4.67
N THR A 263 -15.05 16.87 -5.71
CA THR A 263 -14.72 18.00 -6.59
C THR A 263 -15.70 18.12 -7.76
N ASP A 264 -16.19 19.32 -8.06
CA ASP A 264 -17.02 19.56 -9.25
C ASP A 264 -16.17 19.56 -10.52
N VAL A 265 -16.46 18.63 -11.44
CA VAL A 265 -15.70 18.42 -12.68
C VAL A 265 -16.49 18.77 -13.95
N ARG A 266 -17.71 19.33 -13.85
CA ARG A 266 -18.62 19.52 -15.01
C ARG A 266 -18.03 20.33 -16.17
N ASN A 267 -17.17 21.30 -15.88
CA ASN A 267 -16.55 22.19 -16.87
C ASN A 267 -15.02 22.05 -16.90
N VAL A 268 -14.49 20.92 -16.41
CA VAL A 268 -13.04 20.67 -16.39
C VAL A 268 -12.63 19.99 -17.69
N LYS A 269 -11.57 20.51 -18.32
CA LYS A 269 -11.00 19.89 -19.51
C LYS A 269 -10.16 18.66 -19.15
N LYS A 270 -10.03 17.70 -20.06
CA LYS A 270 -9.27 16.46 -19.79
C LYS A 270 -7.80 16.73 -19.49
N GLU A 271 -7.23 17.78 -20.07
CA GLU A 271 -5.84 18.19 -19.87
C GLU A 271 -5.59 18.70 -18.44
N ASP A 272 -6.63 19.18 -17.76
CA ASP A 272 -6.57 19.63 -16.37
C ASP A 272 -6.77 18.48 -15.35
N ALA A 273 -7.06 17.26 -15.80
CA ALA A 273 -7.45 16.15 -14.92
C ALA A 273 -6.42 15.84 -13.82
N GLY A 274 -5.13 15.91 -14.15
CA GLY A 274 -4.04 15.69 -13.20
C GLY A 274 -4.00 16.75 -12.12
N ARG A 275 -4.11 18.02 -12.51
CA ARG A 275 -4.15 19.15 -11.56
C ARG A 275 -5.37 19.07 -10.66
N VAL A 276 -6.55 18.79 -11.22
CA VAL A 276 -7.80 18.71 -10.45
C VAL A 276 -7.77 17.57 -9.42
N LEU A 277 -7.31 16.37 -9.80
CA LEU A 277 -7.18 15.29 -8.82
C LEU A 277 -6.08 15.61 -7.78
N ALA A 278 -4.94 16.15 -8.20
CA ALA A 278 -3.86 16.54 -7.28
C ALA A 278 -4.32 17.59 -6.25
N ASP A 279 -5.06 18.62 -6.67
CA ASP A 279 -5.58 19.66 -5.78
C ASP A 279 -6.68 19.11 -4.85
N THR A 280 -7.52 18.20 -5.36
CA THR A 280 -8.50 17.47 -4.54
C THR A 280 -7.80 16.69 -3.42
N LEU A 281 -6.70 16.00 -3.74
CA LEU A 281 -5.90 15.27 -2.78
C LEU A 281 -5.22 16.22 -1.79
N ARG A 282 -4.60 17.31 -2.24
CA ARG A 282 -4.01 18.32 -1.34
C ARG A 282 -5.03 18.85 -0.35
N SER A 283 -6.24 19.19 -0.77
CA SER A 283 -7.30 19.60 0.18
C SER A 283 -7.60 18.49 1.20
N PHE A 284 -7.70 17.23 0.76
CA PHE A 284 -7.93 16.10 1.65
C PHE A 284 -6.80 15.90 2.68
N LEU A 285 -5.56 16.06 2.25
CA LEU A 285 -4.37 15.92 3.09
C LEU A 285 -4.21 17.11 4.05
N TYR A 286 -4.54 18.32 3.61
CA TYR A 286 -4.50 19.52 4.44
C TYR A 286 -5.51 19.44 5.57
N ASP A 287 -6.75 19.07 5.26
CA ASP A 287 -7.84 18.91 6.23
C ASP A 287 -7.56 17.82 7.28
N LEU A 288 -6.74 16.83 6.92
CA LEU A 288 -6.32 15.74 7.79
C LEU A 288 -4.92 15.98 8.39
N GLU A 289 -4.43 17.23 8.29
CA GLU A 289 -3.18 17.70 8.87
C GLU A 289 -1.98 16.81 8.53
N VAL A 290 -1.88 16.35 7.29
CA VAL A 290 -0.72 15.58 6.81
C VAL A 290 0.51 16.49 6.75
N GLU A 291 1.66 15.93 7.07
CA GLU A 291 2.95 16.60 6.96
C GLU A 291 3.13 17.22 5.56
N ASP A 292 3.61 18.46 5.51
CA ASP A 292 3.77 19.23 4.28
C ASP A 292 4.97 18.75 3.45
N GLY A 293 4.80 17.58 2.83
CA GLY A 293 5.76 16.95 1.95
C GLY A 293 6.91 16.24 2.64
N LEU A 294 7.81 15.68 1.83
CA LEU A 294 8.97 14.92 2.29
C LEU A 294 9.90 15.75 3.19
N SER A 295 9.97 17.07 2.98
CA SER A 295 10.77 17.96 3.83
C SER A 295 10.30 17.95 5.29
N ALA A 296 8.98 17.90 5.52
CA ALA A 296 8.39 17.90 6.86
C ALA A 296 8.65 16.60 7.63
N ILE A 297 8.99 15.51 6.93
CA ILE A 297 9.41 14.24 7.53
C ILE A 297 10.94 14.02 7.48
N GLY A 298 11.71 15.08 7.27
CA GLY A 298 13.17 15.08 7.44
C GLY A 298 13.99 14.63 6.23
N TYR A 299 13.39 14.56 5.05
CA TYR A 299 14.13 14.41 3.79
C TYR A 299 14.60 15.75 3.25
N THR A 300 15.72 15.75 2.54
CA THR A 300 16.24 16.90 1.80
C THR A 300 16.42 16.54 0.33
N LYS A 301 16.75 17.52 -0.53
CA LYS A 301 16.94 17.27 -1.96
C LYS A 301 18.09 16.30 -2.23
N GLU A 302 19.07 16.27 -1.33
CA GLU A 302 20.24 15.39 -1.37
C GLU A 302 19.85 13.90 -1.17
N ASP A 303 18.69 13.62 -0.58
CA ASP A 303 18.20 12.24 -0.42
C ASP A 303 17.54 11.68 -1.69
N ILE A 304 17.12 12.54 -2.64
CA ILE A 304 16.36 12.13 -3.84
C ILE A 304 17.07 11.02 -4.63
N PRO A 305 18.39 11.09 -4.91
CA PRO A 305 19.07 10.00 -5.62
C PRO A 305 18.94 8.63 -4.92
N SER A 306 18.99 8.62 -3.59
CA SER A 306 18.82 7.39 -2.80
C SER A 306 17.38 6.88 -2.85
N LEU A 307 16.40 7.80 -2.83
CA LEU A 307 14.98 7.46 -2.94
C LEU A 307 14.64 6.88 -4.33
N VAL A 308 15.18 7.46 -5.41
CA VAL A 308 15.05 6.94 -6.78
C VAL A 308 15.66 5.54 -6.86
N LYS A 309 16.89 5.37 -6.37
CA LYS A 309 17.59 4.07 -6.37
C LYS A 309 16.80 2.98 -5.63
N GLY A 310 16.10 3.32 -4.54
CA GLY A 310 15.26 2.37 -3.82
C GLY A 310 13.91 2.09 -4.46
N THR A 311 13.45 2.96 -5.38
CA THR A 311 12.18 2.81 -6.13
C THR A 311 12.34 1.91 -7.35
N ILE A 312 13.45 2.02 -8.08
CA ILE A 312 13.75 1.23 -9.29
C ILE A 312 13.50 -0.28 -9.12
N PRO A 313 13.99 -0.96 -8.06
CA PRO A 313 13.80 -2.42 -7.91
C PRO A 313 12.35 -2.82 -7.60
N GLN A 314 11.43 -1.88 -7.38
CA GLN A 314 10.03 -2.13 -7.00
C GLN A 314 9.15 -2.42 -8.23
N GLU A 315 9.71 -3.11 -9.22
CA GLU A 315 9.11 -3.34 -10.55
C GLU A 315 7.71 -3.96 -10.49
N ARG A 316 7.42 -4.78 -9.47
CA ARG A 316 6.12 -5.42 -9.29
C ARG A 316 4.97 -4.41 -9.23
N VAL A 317 5.20 -3.25 -8.62
CA VAL A 317 4.20 -2.17 -8.53
C VAL A 317 4.46 -1.10 -9.59
N THR A 318 5.71 -0.70 -9.83
CA THR A 318 6.00 0.40 -10.76
C THR A 318 5.64 0.06 -12.21
N LYS A 319 5.70 -1.23 -12.62
CA LYS A 319 5.25 -1.69 -13.96
C LYS A 319 3.72 -1.63 -14.15
N LEU A 320 2.95 -1.43 -13.08
CA LEU A 320 1.50 -1.23 -13.17
C LEU A 320 1.13 0.25 -13.31
N SER A 321 2.11 1.14 -13.32
CA SER A 321 1.87 2.54 -13.69
C SER A 321 1.30 2.61 -15.10
N PRO A 322 0.20 3.37 -15.33
CA PRO A 322 -0.35 3.54 -16.67
C PRO A 322 0.63 4.31 -17.58
N ARG A 323 1.57 5.05 -16.99
CA ARG A 323 2.63 5.79 -17.69
C ARG A 323 4.00 5.18 -17.36
N ALA A 324 4.79 4.85 -18.38
CA ALA A 324 6.19 4.48 -18.20
C ALA A 324 6.98 5.64 -17.57
N HIS A 325 8.03 5.33 -16.82
CA HIS A 325 8.81 6.30 -16.07
C HIS A 325 10.30 6.01 -16.22
N THR A 326 11.11 7.06 -16.26
CA THR A 326 12.57 6.99 -16.17
C THR A 326 13.07 7.37 -14.77
N GLU A 327 14.38 7.29 -14.53
CA GLU A 327 14.98 7.80 -13.28
C GLU A 327 14.79 9.31 -13.14
N GLU A 328 14.81 10.05 -14.25
CA GLU A 328 14.54 11.48 -14.30
C GLU A 328 13.08 11.80 -13.93
N ASP A 329 12.12 11.00 -14.42
CA ASP A 329 10.72 11.12 -14.03
C ASP A 329 10.55 10.91 -12.51
N LEU A 330 11.16 9.85 -11.96
CA LEU A 330 11.13 9.58 -10.52
C LEU A 330 11.77 10.71 -9.71
N THR A 331 12.90 11.26 -10.20
CA THR A 331 13.58 12.41 -9.59
C THR A 331 12.65 13.62 -9.54
N ALA A 332 11.96 13.92 -10.64
CA ALA A 332 10.99 15.02 -10.71
C ALA A 332 9.80 14.80 -9.78
N LEU A 333 9.29 13.56 -9.68
CA LEU A 333 8.20 13.22 -8.76
C LEU A 333 8.59 13.40 -7.29
N PHE A 334 9.79 12.96 -6.88
CA PHE A 334 10.29 13.20 -5.53
C PHE A 334 10.50 14.69 -5.26
N ALA A 335 11.09 15.42 -6.21
CA ALA A 335 11.29 16.87 -6.10
C ALA A 335 9.96 17.62 -5.92
N ALA A 336 8.93 17.24 -6.69
CA ALA A 336 7.58 17.80 -6.59
C ALA A 336 6.84 17.37 -5.30
N SER A 337 7.32 16.34 -4.60
CA SER A 337 6.76 15.85 -3.33
C SER A 337 7.50 16.40 -2.10
N MET A 338 8.55 17.22 -2.29
CA MET A 338 9.27 17.84 -1.17
C MET A 338 8.39 18.80 -0.36
N LYS A 339 7.38 19.39 -1.01
CA LYS A 339 6.37 20.29 -0.44
C LYS A 339 5.01 20.00 -1.09
N LEU A 340 3.95 20.01 -0.30
CA LEU A 340 2.58 19.71 -0.76
C LEU A 340 1.71 20.95 -0.89
N TYR A 341 1.87 21.91 0.03
CA TYR A 341 1.11 23.15 0.11
C TYR A 341 1.99 24.38 -0.10
#